data_AF-A0A2K1P9Q7-F1
#
_entry.id   AF-A0A2K1P9Q7-F1
#
_cell.length_a   1.000
_cell.length_b   1.000
_cell.length_c   1.000
_cell.angle_alpha   90.00
_cell.angle_beta   90.00
_cell.angle_gamma   90.00
#
_symmetry.space_group_name_H-M   'P 1'
#
loop_
_entity.id
_entity.type
_entity.pdbx_description
1 polymer ?
#
loop_
_entity_poly.entity_id
_entity_poly.type
_entity_poly.pdbx_seq_one_letter_code
_entity_poly.pdbx_strand_id
1 'polypeptide(L)'
;MFLLESNVRKLLKYILITTIILLFVLLVVESYGKYQEYLNIKKMQKNLNYTYNNYLYKVANQRTDIGEFFDFLTDNNFYLIEFNYSLANGLSAKVATFMEPTQKIKSKYSISEVTKINMGSKYYVVLEIKEQGVNP
;
A
#
# COMPACT_ATOMS: atom_id res chain seq x y z
N MET A 1 -38.15 -68.21 -20.41
CA MET A 1 -37.80 -66.97 -21.15
C MET A 1 -38.34 -65.72 -20.45
N PHE A 2 -39.64 -65.65 -20.09
CA PHE A 2 -40.26 -64.52 -19.36
C PHE A 2 -39.60 -64.10 -18.04
N LEU A 3 -39.14 -65.05 -17.21
CA LEU A 3 -38.50 -64.75 -15.91
C LEU A 3 -37.11 -64.10 -16.07
N LEU A 4 -36.36 -64.51 -17.09
CA LEU A 4 -35.03 -63.99 -17.40
C LEU A 4 -35.13 -62.55 -17.91
N GLU A 5 -36.10 -62.30 -18.79
CA GLU A 5 -36.39 -60.97 -19.35
C GLU A 5 -36.87 -59.97 -18.27
N SER A 6 -37.71 -60.43 -17.34
CA SER A 6 -38.18 -59.65 -16.20
C SER A 6 -37.05 -59.28 -15.22
N ASN A 7 -36.13 -60.22 -14.94
CA ASN A 7 -35.02 -59.98 -14.02
C ASN A 7 -33.96 -59.05 -14.63
N VAL A 8 -33.67 -59.20 -15.93
CA VAL A 8 -32.77 -58.29 -16.66
C VAL A 8 -33.32 -56.87 -16.67
N ARG A 9 -34.64 -56.68 -16.89
CA ARG A 9 -35.28 -55.37 -16.83
C ARG A 9 -35.18 -54.72 -15.45
N LYS A 10 -35.35 -55.50 -14.37
CA LYS A 10 -35.19 -55.01 -12.99
C LYS A 10 -33.74 -54.59 -12.72
N LEU A 11 -32.76 -55.39 -13.14
CA LEU A 11 -31.34 -55.08 -12.99
C LEU A 11 -30.97 -53.80 -13.74
N LEU A 12 -31.40 -53.67 -15.00
CA LEU A 12 -31.18 -52.45 -15.81
C LEU A 12 -31.78 -51.21 -15.13
N LYS A 13 -32.97 -51.33 -14.54
CA LYS A 13 -33.60 -50.23 -13.80
C LYS A 13 -32.77 -49.83 -12.57
N TYR A 14 -32.24 -50.78 -11.80
CA TYR A 14 -31.39 -50.49 -10.66
C TYR A 14 -30.06 -49.84 -11.07
N ILE A 15 -29.45 -50.31 -12.16
CA ILE A 15 -28.23 -49.70 -12.70
C ILE A 15 -28.51 -48.27 -13.12
N LEU A 16 -29.57 -48.03 -13.90
CA LEU A 16 -29.94 -46.70 -14.37
C LEU A 16 -30.18 -45.73 -13.21
N ILE A 17 -30.94 -46.14 -12.19
CA ILE A 17 -31.20 -45.31 -11.00
C ILE A 17 -29.89 -44.99 -10.27
N THR A 18 -29.02 -45.99 -10.09
CA THR A 18 -27.72 -45.80 -9.43
C THR A 18 -26.84 -44.83 -10.22
N THR A 19 -26.81 -44.92 -11.55
CA THR A 19 -26.08 -43.99 -12.41
C THR A 19 -26.62 -42.57 -12.29
N ILE A 20 -27.95 -42.39 -12.27
CA ILE A 20 -28.57 -41.06 -12.09
C ILE A 20 -28.17 -40.47 -10.73
N ILE A 21 -28.19 -41.26 -9.66
CA ILE A 21 -27.78 -40.81 -8.33
C ILE A 21 -26.31 -40.40 -8.33
N LEU A 22 -25.42 -41.19 -8.94
CA LEU A 22 -24.00 -40.85 -9.05
C LEU A 22 -23.77 -39.55 -9.82
N LEU A 23 -24.46 -39.37 -10.95
CA LEU A 23 -24.39 -38.13 -11.73
C LEU A 23 -24.90 -36.93 -10.94
N PHE A 24 -25.97 -37.09 -10.16
CA PHE A 24 -26.49 -36.04 -9.30
C PHE A 24 -25.48 -35.64 -8.21
N VAL A 25 -24.86 -36.62 -7.54
CA VAL A 25 -23.82 -36.35 -6.54
C VAL A 25 -22.63 -35.62 -7.17
N LEU A 26 -22.15 -36.07 -8.33
CA LEU A 26 -21.08 -35.40 -9.07
C LEU A 26 -21.44 -33.95 -9.41
N LEU A 27 -22.65 -33.71 -9.89
CA LEU A 27 -23.12 -32.38 -10.23
C LEU A 27 -23.20 -31.46 -9.00
N VAL A 28 -23.63 -31.97 -7.85
CA VAL A 28 -23.65 -31.21 -6.59
C VAL A 28 -22.23 -30.86 -6.15
N VAL A 29 -21.30 -31.81 -6.21
CA VAL A 29 -19.89 -31.57 -5.84
C VAL A 29 -19.25 -30.52 -6.75
N GLU A 30 -19.43 -30.64 -8.06
CA GLU A 30 -18.88 -29.69 -9.03
C GLU A 30 -19.48 -28.29 -8.84
N SER A 31 -20.79 -28.20 -8.64
CA SER A 31 -21.49 -26.93 -8.39
C SER A 31 -20.99 -26.26 -7.11
N TYR A 32 -20.77 -27.05 -6.05
CA TYR A 32 -20.19 -26.55 -4.80
C TYR A 32 -18.74 -26.07 -4.98
N GLY A 33 -17.93 -26.81 -5.74
CA GLY A 33 -16.57 -26.40 -6.11
C GLY A 33 -16.55 -25.05 -6.83
N LYS A 34 -17.40 -24.88 -7.85
CA LYS A 34 -17.55 -23.63 -8.59
C LYS A 34 -18.01 -22.47 -7.72
N TYR A 35 -18.92 -22.72 -6.78
CA TYR A 35 -19.37 -21.71 -5.84
C TYR A 35 -18.23 -21.23 -4.91
N GLN A 36 -17.39 -22.15 -4.43
CA GLN A 36 -16.22 -21.79 -3.61
C GLN A 36 -15.18 -21.00 -4.42
N GLU A 37 -14.92 -21.38 -5.68
CA GLU A 37 -14.05 -20.61 -6.59
C GLU A 37 -14.55 -19.16 -6.75
N TYR A 38 -15.84 -18.98 -7.00
CA TYR A 38 -16.46 -17.66 -7.12
C TYR A 38 -16.28 -16.81 -5.85
N LEU A 39 -16.51 -17.40 -4.67
CA LEU A 39 -16.31 -16.69 -3.39
C LEU A 39 -14.85 -16.28 -3.19
N ASN A 40 -13.90 -17.14 -3.57
CA ASN A 40 -12.47 -16.85 -3.47
C ASN A 40 -12.06 -15.71 -4.40
N ILE A 41 -12.52 -15.71 -5.65
CA ILE A 41 -12.28 -14.61 -6.61
C ILE A 41 -12.84 -13.30 -6.05
N LYS A 42 -14.07 -13.31 -5.53
CA LYS A 42 -14.68 -12.11 -4.93
C LYS A 42 -13.87 -11.58 -3.74
N LYS A 43 -13.37 -12.46 -2.87
CA LYS A 43 -12.52 -12.10 -1.74
C LYS A 43 -11.19 -11.51 -2.20
N MET A 44 -10.56 -12.13 -3.19
CA MET A 44 -9.31 -11.63 -3.79
C MET A 44 -9.50 -10.25 -4.41
N GLN A 45 -10.58 -10.03 -5.17
CA GLN A 45 -10.89 -8.73 -5.76
C GLN A 45 -11.11 -7.66 -4.68
N LYS A 46 -11.81 -7.98 -3.60
CA LYS A 46 -11.99 -7.07 -2.47
C LYS A 46 -10.65 -6.68 -1.83
N ASN A 47 -9.76 -7.65 -1.64
CA ASN A 47 -8.42 -7.39 -1.10
C ASN A 47 -7.58 -6.51 -2.05
N LEU A 48 -7.63 -6.76 -3.36
CA LEU A 48 -6.94 -5.93 -4.35
C LEU A 48 -7.45 -4.48 -4.32
N ASN A 49 -8.77 -4.29 -4.29
CA ASN A 49 -9.37 -2.96 -4.19
C ASN A 49 -8.97 -2.24 -2.88
N TYR A 50 -8.94 -2.96 -1.76
CA TYR A 50 -8.50 -2.42 -0.49
C TYR A 50 -7.03 -1.97 -0.54
N THR A 51 -6.13 -2.83 -1.06
CA THR A 51 -4.71 -2.50 -1.22
C THR A 51 -4.50 -1.31 -2.14
N TYR A 52 -5.24 -1.23 -3.25
CA TYR A 52 -5.17 -0.12 -4.19
C TYR A 52 -5.64 1.20 -3.57
N ASN A 53 -6.79 1.19 -2.88
CA ASN A 53 -7.30 2.40 -2.22
C ASN A 53 -6.36 2.86 -1.09
N ASN A 54 -5.78 1.93 -0.33
CA ASN A 54 -4.76 2.27 0.66
C ASN A 54 -3.51 2.88 0.02
N TYR A 55 -3.08 2.37 -1.15
CA TYR A 55 -1.99 2.96 -1.89
C TYR A 55 -2.32 4.39 -2.33
N LEU A 56 -3.49 4.62 -2.92
CA LEU A 56 -3.92 5.97 -3.32
C LEU A 56 -3.96 6.93 -2.14
N TYR A 57 -4.50 6.50 -1.00
CA TYR A 57 -4.54 7.28 0.23
C TYR A 57 -3.13 7.64 0.72
N LYS A 58 -2.20 6.68 0.74
CA LYS A 58 -0.79 6.94 1.11
C LYS A 58 -0.14 7.95 0.17
N VAL A 59 -0.33 7.81 -1.15
CA VAL A 59 0.23 8.75 -2.13
C VAL A 59 -0.34 10.16 -1.95
N ALA A 60 -1.64 10.28 -1.66
CA ALA A 60 -2.26 11.57 -1.39
C ALA A 60 -1.62 12.26 -0.18
N ASN A 61 -1.47 11.53 0.93
CA ASN A 61 -0.82 12.06 2.13
C ASN A 61 0.64 12.46 1.88
N GLN A 62 1.41 11.62 1.17
CA GLN A 62 2.79 11.93 0.81
C GLN A 62 2.93 13.24 0.03
N ARG A 63 2.00 13.50 -0.91
CA ARG A 63 2.00 14.76 -1.67
C ARG A 63 1.75 15.95 -0.77
N THR A 64 0.83 15.83 0.19
CA THR A 64 0.58 16.86 1.19
C THR A 64 1.82 17.09 2.05
N ASP A 65 2.44 16.03 2.58
CA ASP A 65 3.62 16.13 3.45
C ASP A 65 4.81 16.77 2.72
N ILE A 66 5.03 16.38 1.45
CA ILE A 66 6.06 16.98 0.59
C ILE A 66 5.75 18.46 0.33
N GLY A 67 4.49 18.79 0.04
CA GLY A 67 4.05 20.18 -0.16
C GLY A 67 4.33 21.04 1.06
N GLU A 68 3.87 20.60 2.24
CA GLU A 68 4.11 21.30 3.51
C GLU A 68 5.61 21.47 3.81
N PHE A 69 6.42 20.48 3.45
CA PHE A 69 7.87 20.55 3.62
C PHE A 69 8.50 21.63 2.73
N PHE A 70 8.13 21.67 1.44
CA PHE A 70 8.62 22.71 0.54
C PHE A 70 8.10 24.11 0.89
N ASP A 71 6.85 24.21 1.37
CA ASP A 71 6.31 25.48 1.89
C ASP A 71 7.15 25.95 3.07
N PHE A 72 7.48 25.07 4.01
CA PHE A 72 8.38 25.39 5.13
C PHE A 72 9.76 25.85 4.66
N LEU A 73 10.36 25.21 3.66
CA LEU A 73 11.65 25.65 3.12
C LEU A 73 11.56 27.05 2.49
N THR A 74 10.46 27.30 1.76
CA THR A 74 10.22 28.56 1.05
C THR A 74 9.97 29.71 2.05
N ASP A 75 9.13 29.49 3.05
CA ASP A 75 8.81 30.47 4.09
C ASP A 75 10.05 30.93 4.88
N ASN A 76 11.04 30.05 5.02
CA ASN A 76 12.30 30.35 5.71
C ASN A 76 13.40 30.86 4.77
N ASN A 77 13.09 31.09 3.48
CA ASN A 77 14.05 31.52 2.45
C ASN A 77 15.28 30.62 2.36
N PHE A 78 15.06 29.30 2.42
CA PHE A 78 16.12 28.32 2.30
C PHE A 78 16.43 28.02 0.82
N TYR A 79 17.71 28.04 0.48
CA TYR A 79 18.19 27.62 -0.83
C TYR A 79 18.43 26.12 -0.81
N LEU A 80 17.65 25.38 -1.60
CA LEU A 80 17.76 23.93 -1.68
C LEU A 80 19.08 23.51 -2.35
N ILE A 81 19.83 22.63 -1.68
CA ILE A 81 21.04 21.98 -2.22
C ILE A 81 20.71 20.55 -2.65
N GLU A 82 20.09 19.80 -1.74
CA GLU A 82 19.77 18.39 -1.93
C GLU A 82 18.41 18.12 -1.30
N PHE A 83 17.56 17.35 -1.98
CA PHE A 83 16.30 16.85 -1.45
C PHE A 83 16.24 15.35 -1.63
N ASN A 84 15.98 14.63 -0.54
CA ASN A 84 15.81 13.19 -0.54
C ASN A 84 14.50 12.84 0.14
N TYR A 85 13.76 11.93 -0.50
CA TYR A 85 12.54 11.36 0.05
C TYR A 85 12.61 9.84 -0.03
N SER A 86 12.24 9.18 1.07
CA SER A 86 11.96 7.75 1.04
C SER A 86 10.83 7.40 2.00
N LEU A 87 10.06 6.37 1.65
CA LEU A 87 9.02 5.82 2.52
C LEU A 87 9.55 5.37 3.89
N ALA A 88 10.79 4.89 3.94
CA ALA A 88 11.39 4.34 5.16
C ALA A 88 12.09 5.38 6.03
N ASN A 89 12.67 6.43 5.43
CA ASN A 89 13.46 7.45 6.15
C ASN A 89 12.81 8.84 6.16
N GLY A 90 11.61 8.98 5.59
CA GLY A 90 10.86 10.24 5.50
C GLY A 90 11.50 11.29 4.59
N LEU A 91 11.14 12.54 4.84
CA LEU A 91 11.64 13.72 4.12
C LEU A 91 12.96 14.22 4.71
N SER A 92 13.92 14.52 3.84
CA SER A 92 15.16 15.17 4.23
C SER A 92 15.65 16.14 3.16
N ALA A 93 16.24 17.25 3.58
CA ALA A 93 16.89 18.19 2.68
C ALA A 93 18.17 18.76 3.29
N LYS A 94 19.14 19.05 2.43
CA LYS A 94 20.23 19.96 2.75
C LYS A 94 19.94 21.30 2.10
N VAL A 95 20.04 22.35 2.89
CA VAL A 95 19.73 23.70 2.46
C VAL A 95 20.80 24.67 2.91
N ALA A 96 20.98 25.76 2.16
CA ALA A 96 21.78 26.90 2.54
C ALA A 96 20.88 28.08 2.92
N THR A 97 21.32 28.88 3.87
CA THR A 97 20.64 30.13 4.24
C THR A 97 21.61 31.14 4.86
N PHE A 98 21.18 32.39 4.94
CA PHE A 98 21.88 33.44 5.66
C PHE A 98 21.13 33.76 6.94
N MET A 99 21.79 33.58 8.08
CA MET A 99 21.19 33.78 9.40
C MET A 99 21.91 34.86 10.19
N GLU A 100 21.14 35.68 10.90
CA GLU A 100 21.69 36.58 11.91
C GLU A 100 22.12 35.80 13.17
N PRO A 101 23.07 36.31 13.97
CA PRO A 101 23.61 35.58 15.13
C PRO A 101 22.56 35.13 16.15
N THR A 102 21.46 35.89 16.29
CA THR A 102 20.37 35.64 17.24
C THR A 102 19.15 34.98 16.61
N GLN A 103 19.15 34.79 15.29
CA GLN A 103 18.01 34.24 14.55
C GLN A 103 17.80 32.77 14.91
N LYS A 104 16.58 32.43 15.31
CA LYS A 104 16.17 31.05 15.58
C LYS A 104 15.11 30.62 14.58
N ILE A 105 15.30 29.45 13.98
CA ILE A 105 14.31 28.81 13.11
C ILE A 105 13.33 28.06 14.00
N LYS A 106 12.04 28.41 13.92
CA LYS A 106 10.96 27.61 14.52
C LYS A 106 10.61 26.51 13.54
N SER A 107 10.72 25.25 13.96
CA SER A 107 10.57 24.11 13.07
C SER A 107 9.90 22.94 13.79
N LYS A 108 9.00 22.24 13.08
CA LYS A 108 8.52 20.90 13.45
C LYS A 108 9.49 19.79 13.02
N TYR A 109 10.43 20.12 12.14
CA TYR A 109 11.47 19.25 11.62
C TYR A 109 12.74 19.32 12.47
N SER A 110 13.50 18.23 12.48
CA SER A 110 14.84 18.18 13.07
C SER A 110 15.79 18.97 12.17
N ILE A 111 16.57 19.88 12.76
CA ILE A 111 17.53 20.71 12.03
C ILE A 111 18.91 20.48 12.65
N SER A 112 19.85 20.02 11.83
CA SER A 112 21.27 19.89 12.17
C SER A 112 22.09 20.88 11.35
N GLU A 113 23.01 21.58 12.01
CA GLU A 113 23.99 22.43 11.33
C GLU A 113 25.10 21.56 10.73
N VAL A 114 25.32 21.68 9.43
CA VAL A 114 26.39 20.97 8.71
C VAL A 114 27.61 21.87 8.61
N THR A 115 27.41 23.15 8.33
CA THR A 115 28.50 24.12 8.16
C THR A 115 28.02 25.52 8.49
N LYS A 116 28.89 26.33 9.07
CA LYS A 116 28.63 27.74 9.38
C LYS A 116 29.85 28.58 9.10
N ILE A 117 29.67 29.61 8.28
CA ILE A 117 30.72 30.52 7.83
C ILE A 117 30.33 31.93 8.26
N ASN A 118 31.21 32.61 8.99
CA ASN A 118 31.00 34.01 9.36
C ASN A 118 31.24 34.91 8.15
N MET A 119 30.25 35.72 7.78
CA MET A 119 30.32 36.71 6.70
C MET A 119 30.27 38.15 7.25
N GLY A 120 30.64 38.35 8.53
CA GLY A 120 30.62 39.64 9.21
C GLY A 120 29.32 39.85 9.98
N SER A 121 28.32 40.48 9.35
CA SER A 121 27.03 40.79 9.98
C SER A 121 26.04 39.63 9.95
N LYS A 122 26.29 38.59 9.15
CA LYS A 122 25.47 37.38 9.01
C LYS A 122 26.36 36.14 8.93
N TYR A 123 25.77 34.99 9.19
CA TYR A 123 26.37 33.69 8.95
C TYR A 123 25.77 33.06 7.70
N TYR A 124 26.60 32.52 6.82
CA TYR A 124 26.17 31.55 5.82
C TYR A 124 26.15 30.18 6.47
N VAL A 125 24.98 29.53 6.50
CA VAL A 125 24.78 28.27 7.20
C VAL A 125 24.23 27.24 6.22
N VAL A 126 24.84 26.05 6.22
CA VAL A 126 24.30 24.86 5.59
C VAL A 126 23.65 24.01 6.68
N LEU A 127 22.37 23.73 6.48
CA LEU A 127 21.52 22.98 7.40
C LEU A 127 21.09 21.68 6.74
N GLU A 128 21.00 20.61 7.53
CA GLU A 128 20.31 19.40 7.17
C GLU A 128 18.98 19.36 7.95
N ILE A 129 17.88 19.23 7.24
CA ILE A 129 16.52 19.27 7.76
C ILE A 129 15.90 17.90 7.52
N LYS A 130 15.38 17.28 8.59
CA LYS A 130 14.81 15.92 8.57
C LYS A 130 13.46 15.87 9.26
N GLU A 131 12.56 15.05 8.76
CA GLU A 131 11.30 14.72 9.42
C GLU A 131 11.54 14.10 10.81
N GLN A 132 10.83 14.58 11.84
CA GLN A 132 10.91 14.01 13.19
C GLN A 132 9.96 12.82 13.31
N GLY A 133 10.43 11.71 13.87
CA GLY A 133 9.58 10.57 14.23
C GLY A 133 9.57 9.41 13.24
N VAL A 134 10.49 9.37 12.27
CA VAL A 134 10.70 8.16 11.46
C VAL A 134 11.55 7.17 12.27
N ASN A 135 10.89 6.39 13.12
CA ASN A 135 11.50 5.18 13.67
C ASN A 135 11.55 4.11 12.56
N PRO A 136 12.72 3.49 12.31
CA PRO A 136 12.84 2.38 11.37
C PRO A 136 11.97 1.17 11.75
#